data_AF-K0KS28-F1
#
_entry.id   AF-K0KS28-F1
#
_cell.length_a   1.000
_cell.length_b   1.000
_cell.length_c   1.000
_cell.angle_alpha   90.00
_cell.angle_beta   90.00
_cell.angle_gamma   90.00
#
_symmetry.space_group_name_H-M   'P 1'
#
loop_
_entity.id
_entity.type
_entity.pdbx_description
1 polymer ?
#
loop_
_entity_poly.entity_id
_entity_poly.type
_entity_poly.pdbx_seq_one_letter_code
_entity_poly.pdbx_strand_id
1 'polypeptide(L)'
;MENNLSLKEKIYRTIHILCYERTDINSKLMTAWFGHYELGSYIAFDLSFREKIYRTIHILIQERGSIIFKLFSLWFGWYDGAMYYHYNLYDIFITRQIWMFKRLFMFPIAYYTSIILNTLQRLCGEFKARLSTWVNTINLDAEDAIHKTSQNDHKVPNICEVNNVFPMEIWELIANYGDLKTSVMLMINKTFFVTFSSKLYNTLHLTIVLSKLTKMKLNDENFLKYGPDVLNTPCDSYSIYKRNKISKSFDYEFLDTEIVPDQTLNDKLGEGLTEEQHEHPKSKFSIERDNIPTEVRRFSEINHIIKSIIHNPNSKMKCFIKEVLIDICILDGSIELVGKNTGALNLIRELMTAKNKDIIRASSSVNGRNKVIPVDDNFQRNRWSDPIELITKCDRSSKKAYTATRKPKILDIFPSKIYYKELLIVYMLSKNNYSSKLRRRLFYVKNREHLNKCNPVRYWEKQMKLKSTPIHNNLDLNSRQKMTFNAQLCVDIKGREFKTKADTVEFLQDLIETFINPNYIKTGDFNAKSSILITGPCDSKPQMTHEFTRRAIFGGDGLVNYDMFMILVNKAFHKNKE
;
A
#
# COMPACT_ATOMS: atom_id res chain seq x y z
N MET A 1 -1.12 28.02 9.07
CA MET A 1 -0.78 28.80 7.86
C MET A 1 0.34 28.07 7.15
N GLU A 2 -0.04 27.18 6.24
CA GLU A 2 0.87 26.25 5.57
C GLU A 2 1.54 26.91 4.35
N ASN A 3 2.82 26.58 4.18
CA ASN A 3 3.73 27.14 3.19
C ASN A 3 3.31 26.80 1.74
N ASN A 4 2.77 27.78 1.03
CA ASN A 4 2.73 27.83 -0.44
C ASN A 4 4.11 28.21 -1.00
N LEU A 5 5.13 27.38 -0.75
CA LEU A 5 6.41 27.50 -1.46
C LEU A 5 6.30 26.86 -2.84
N SER A 6 6.82 27.53 -3.85
CA SER A 6 6.91 26.99 -5.21
C SER A 6 7.79 25.73 -5.24
N LEU A 7 7.55 24.83 -6.20
CA LEU A 7 8.36 23.60 -6.36
C LEU A 7 9.87 23.91 -6.47
N LYS A 8 10.20 25.03 -7.13
CA LYS A 8 11.56 25.54 -7.28
C LYS A 8 12.19 25.90 -5.93
N GLU A 9 11.46 26.58 -5.06
CA GLU A 9 11.94 26.95 -3.72
C GLU A 9 12.04 25.75 -2.78
N LYS A 10 11.13 24.77 -2.91
CA LYS A 10 11.22 23.51 -2.15
C LYS A 10 12.48 22.73 -2.54
N ILE A 11 12.74 22.59 -3.85
CA ILE A 11 13.96 21.95 -4.37
C ILE A 11 15.20 22.71 -3.89
N TYR A 12 15.19 24.04 -3.97
CA TYR A 12 16.33 24.87 -3.53
C TYR A 12 16.59 24.74 -2.02
N ARG A 13 15.56 24.76 -1.18
CA ARG A 13 15.68 24.54 0.27
C ARG A 13 16.20 23.15 0.60
N THR A 14 15.70 22.10 -0.06
CA THR A 14 16.21 20.74 0.15
C THR A 14 17.68 20.62 -0.25
N ILE A 15 18.08 21.20 -1.40
CA ILE A 15 19.48 21.26 -1.83
C ILE A 15 20.32 22.02 -0.79
N HIS A 16 19.84 23.17 -0.29
CA HIS A 16 20.53 23.96 0.73
C HIS A 16 20.71 23.19 2.05
N ILE A 17 19.67 22.53 2.55
CA ILE A 17 19.73 21.70 3.78
C ILE A 17 20.72 20.53 3.60
N LEU A 18 20.69 19.86 2.44
CA LEU A 18 21.58 18.74 2.13
C LEU A 18 23.03 19.17 1.91
N CYS A 19 23.27 20.38 1.38
CA CYS A 19 24.60 20.88 1.04
C CYS A 19 25.27 21.69 2.16
N TYR A 20 24.53 22.42 3.00
CA TYR A 20 25.10 23.44 3.88
C TYR A 20 24.78 23.27 5.37
N GLU A 21 23.55 22.94 5.76
CA GLU A 21 23.18 22.90 7.19
C GLU A 21 23.68 21.65 7.91
N ARG A 22 23.74 20.50 7.23
CA ARG A 22 24.17 19.24 7.84
C ARG A 22 25.70 19.12 7.99
N THR A 23 26.46 19.91 7.23
CA THR A 23 27.92 20.05 7.38
C THR A 23 28.26 20.88 8.62
N ASP A 24 27.45 21.88 8.97
CA ASP A 24 27.76 22.80 10.07
C ASP A 24 27.40 22.22 11.46
N ILE A 25 26.30 21.46 11.55
CA ILE A 25 25.91 20.76 12.80
C ILE A 25 26.90 19.63 13.15
N ASN A 26 27.35 18.86 12.15
CA ASN A 26 28.34 17.79 12.37
C ASN A 26 29.76 18.34 12.59
N SER A 27 30.09 19.49 11.99
CA SER A 27 31.33 20.23 12.27
C SER A 27 31.37 20.65 13.74
N LYS A 28 30.33 21.33 14.23
CA LYS A 28 30.23 21.80 15.63
C LYS A 28 30.20 20.67 16.66
N LEU A 29 29.53 19.55 16.35
CA LEU A 29 29.55 18.33 17.19
C LEU A 29 30.93 17.67 17.22
N MET A 30 31.67 17.65 16.10
CA MET A 30 33.04 17.12 16.04
C MET A 30 34.02 18.04 16.76
N THR A 31 33.92 19.36 16.64
CA THR A 31 34.81 20.29 17.37
C THR A 31 34.56 20.22 18.88
N ALA A 32 33.31 20.05 19.32
CA ALA A 32 32.95 19.84 20.72
C ALA A 32 33.44 18.49 21.29
N TRP A 33 33.67 17.49 20.44
CA TRP A 33 34.15 16.16 20.86
C TRP A 33 35.67 16.01 20.81
N PHE A 34 36.35 16.61 19.81
CA PHE A 34 37.81 16.56 19.70
C PHE A 34 38.53 17.52 20.67
N GLY A 35 37.83 18.49 21.27
CA GLY A 35 38.39 19.36 22.30
C GLY A 35 38.72 18.68 23.64
N HIS A 36 38.46 17.38 23.81
CA HIS A 36 38.61 16.67 25.08
C HIS A 36 39.68 15.57 25.13
N TYR A 37 40.50 15.41 24.08
CA TYR A 37 41.61 14.45 24.09
C TYR A 37 42.91 15.11 23.63
N GLU A 38 43.65 15.67 24.59
CA GLU A 38 45.08 15.91 24.45
C GLU A 38 45.90 14.67 24.88
N LEU A 39 47.03 14.51 24.20
CA LEU A 39 48.14 13.55 24.36
C LEU A 39 47.98 12.13 23.78
N GLY A 40 48.76 11.90 22.72
CA GLY A 40 49.10 10.58 22.20
C GLY A 40 49.78 10.68 20.84
N SER A 41 51.04 11.12 20.81
CA SER A 41 51.89 11.22 19.62
C SER A 41 52.01 9.89 18.86
N TYR A 42 51.44 9.82 17.66
CA TYR A 42 51.71 8.76 16.67
C TYR A 42 52.39 9.37 15.44
N ILE A 43 53.63 8.93 15.19
CA ILE A 43 54.44 9.31 14.04
C ILE A 43 53.84 8.64 12.80
N ALA A 44 53.06 9.40 12.03
CA ALA A 44 52.68 9.01 10.68
C ALA A 44 53.82 9.40 9.73
N PHE A 45 54.40 8.41 9.04
CA PHE A 45 55.30 8.69 7.92
C PHE A 45 54.50 9.40 6.82
N ASP A 46 54.78 10.68 6.60
CA ASP A 46 54.08 11.49 5.62
C ASP A 46 54.59 11.17 4.20
N LEU A 47 54.04 10.11 3.60
CA LEU A 47 54.24 9.83 2.19
C LEU A 47 53.59 10.93 1.35
N SER A 48 54.36 11.48 0.40
CA SER A 48 53.82 12.47 -0.53
C SER A 48 52.60 11.92 -1.29
N PHE A 49 51.63 12.78 -1.56
CA PHE A 49 50.36 12.42 -2.22
C PHE A 49 50.58 11.66 -3.54
N ARG A 50 51.60 12.06 -4.31
CA ARG A 50 51.97 11.42 -5.57
C ARG A 50 52.40 9.96 -5.39
N GLU A 51 53.08 9.66 -4.29
CA GLU A 51 53.58 8.33 -3.99
C GLU A 51 52.49 7.40 -3.44
N LYS A 52 51.52 7.96 -2.69
CA LYS A 52 50.28 7.26 -2.31
C LYS A 52 49.47 6.85 -3.54
N ILE A 53 49.38 7.72 -4.56
CA ILE A 53 48.73 7.39 -5.84
C ILE A 53 49.45 6.25 -6.56
N TYR A 54 50.78 6.33 -6.69
CA TYR A 54 51.55 5.32 -7.41
C TYR A 54 51.43 3.92 -6.75
N ARG A 55 51.52 3.86 -5.42
CA ARG A 55 51.36 2.61 -4.67
C ARG A 55 49.92 2.08 -4.68
N THR A 56 48.93 2.96 -4.74
CA THR A 56 47.51 2.58 -4.91
C THR A 56 47.29 1.87 -6.24
N ILE A 57 47.84 2.42 -7.32
CA ILE A 57 47.77 1.84 -8.66
C ILE A 57 48.50 0.48 -8.68
N HIS A 58 49.67 0.39 -8.06
CA HIS A 58 50.43 -0.86 -7.95
C HIS A 58 49.66 -1.97 -7.21
N ILE A 59 49.04 -1.65 -6.06
CA ILE A 59 48.24 -2.61 -5.27
C ILE A 59 47.01 -3.09 -6.05
N LEU A 60 46.35 -2.19 -6.78
CA LEU A 60 45.19 -2.52 -7.62
C LEU A 60 45.54 -3.43 -8.80
N ILE A 61 46.77 -3.35 -9.31
CA ILE A 61 47.22 -4.11 -10.48
C ILE A 61 47.76 -5.50 -10.09
N GLN A 62 48.50 -5.61 -8.97
CA GLN A 62 49.24 -6.84 -8.67
C GLN A 62 48.60 -7.78 -7.64
N GLU A 63 47.74 -7.32 -6.74
CA GLU A 63 47.28 -8.16 -5.63
C GLU A 63 45.81 -8.56 -5.75
N ARG A 64 45.49 -9.86 -5.61
CA ARG A 64 44.10 -10.37 -5.77
C ARG A 64 43.40 -10.76 -4.47
N GLY A 65 44.00 -10.55 -3.29
CA GLY A 65 43.51 -11.13 -2.03
C GLY A 65 43.12 -10.17 -0.90
N SER A 66 43.70 -8.96 -0.81
CA SER A 66 43.44 -8.04 0.31
C SER A 66 43.54 -6.56 -0.08
N ILE A 67 43.14 -6.25 -1.32
CA ILE A 67 43.23 -4.92 -1.95
C ILE A 67 42.68 -3.82 -1.03
N ILE A 68 41.50 -4.05 -0.43
CA ILE A 68 40.81 -3.02 0.35
C ILE A 68 41.60 -2.68 1.62
N PHE A 69 42.12 -3.68 2.35
CA PHE A 69 42.84 -3.47 3.60
C PHE A 69 44.20 -2.78 3.38
N LYS A 70 44.93 -3.16 2.33
CA LYS A 70 46.21 -2.52 1.98
C LYS A 70 46.06 -1.10 1.45
N LEU A 71 44.96 -0.81 0.75
CA LEU A 71 44.63 0.56 0.38
C LEU A 71 44.25 1.39 1.60
N PHE A 72 43.50 0.81 2.54
CA PHE A 72 43.14 1.51 3.78
C PHE A 72 44.37 1.81 4.67
N SER A 73 45.30 0.87 4.84
CA SER A 73 46.51 1.12 5.61
C SER A 73 47.45 2.13 4.93
N LEU A 74 47.54 2.13 3.60
CA LEU A 74 48.36 3.09 2.82
C LEU A 74 47.87 4.54 2.97
N TRP A 75 46.56 4.76 2.97
CA TRP A 75 45.99 6.11 3.02
C TRP A 75 45.78 6.63 4.44
N PHE A 76 45.58 5.74 5.42
CA PHE A 76 45.13 6.12 6.76
C PHE A 76 46.00 5.58 7.92
N GLY A 77 47.04 4.78 7.64
CA GLY A 77 48.07 4.41 8.62
C GLY A 77 47.68 3.40 9.70
N TRP A 78 46.65 2.56 9.48
CA TRP A 78 46.16 1.62 10.49
C TRP A 78 46.79 0.23 10.41
N TYR A 79 47.03 -0.38 11.58
CA TYR A 79 47.47 -1.77 11.76
C TYR A 79 46.29 -2.75 11.94
N ASP A 80 46.49 -3.97 11.44
CA ASP A 80 45.52 -5.08 11.23
C ASP A 80 44.81 -5.67 12.48
N GLY A 81 44.81 -5.00 13.63
CA GLY A 81 44.46 -5.64 14.92
C GLY A 81 43.12 -5.30 15.58
N ALA A 82 42.42 -4.23 15.19
CA ALA A 82 41.32 -3.68 15.99
C ALA A 82 39.98 -3.66 15.24
N MET A 83 39.43 -4.82 14.88
CA MET A 83 38.11 -4.88 14.22
C MET A 83 37.29 -6.11 14.59
N TYR A 84 36.65 -6.11 15.76
CA TYR A 84 35.48 -6.99 15.95
C TYR A 84 34.32 -6.42 16.78
N TYR A 85 34.43 -5.22 17.37
CA TYR A 85 33.40 -4.72 18.30
C TYR A 85 32.43 -3.64 17.78
N HIS A 86 32.54 -3.20 16.52
CA HIS A 86 31.82 -2.01 16.05
C HIS A 86 31.10 -2.17 14.70
N TYR A 87 30.35 -3.25 14.50
CA TYR A 87 29.67 -3.54 13.24
C TYR A 87 28.67 -2.45 12.78
N ASN A 88 27.92 -1.82 13.69
CA ASN A 88 26.97 -0.74 13.33
C ASN A 88 27.64 0.60 13.00
N LEU A 89 28.74 0.94 13.68
CA LEU A 89 29.55 2.11 13.31
C LEU A 89 30.29 1.86 11.99
N TYR A 90 30.70 0.61 11.76
CA TYR A 90 31.37 0.18 10.55
C TYR A 90 30.44 0.24 9.33
N ASP A 91 29.18 -0.18 9.45
CA ASP A 91 28.21 -0.09 8.36
C ASP A 91 27.87 1.38 8.03
N ILE A 92 27.65 2.23 9.05
CA ILE A 92 27.43 3.67 8.84
C ILE A 92 28.67 4.33 8.22
N PHE A 93 29.88 3.96 8.65
CA PHE A 93 31.13 4.51 8.13
C PHE A 93 31.43 4.03 6.71
N ILE A 94 31.33 2.74 6.41
CA ILE A 94 31.49 2.18 5.07
C ILE A 94 30.45 2.78 4.13
N THR A 95 29.19 2.86 4.54
CA THR A 95 28.13 3.47 3.72
C THR A 95 28.44 4.95 3.45
N ARG A 96 28.98 5.68 4.43
CA ARG A 96 29.43 7.07 4.29
C ARG A 96 30.66 7.20 3.39
N GLN A 97 31.60 6.25 3.42
CA GLN A 97 32.78 6.22 2.57
C GLN A 97 32.44 5.84 1.12
N ILE A 98 31.55 4.86 0.92
CA ILE A 98 30.97 4.53 -0.40
C ILE A 98 30.22 5.74 -0.95
N TRP A 99 29.47 6.46 -0.10
CA TRP A 99 28.80 7.68 -0.49
C TRP A 99 29.78 8.80 -0.86
N MET A 100 30.83 9.01 -0.07
CA MET A 100 31.91 9.95 -0.38
C MET A 100 32.64 9.59 -1.67
N PHE A 101 32.95 8.31 -1.89
CA PHE A 101 33.61 7.84 -3.11
C PHE A 101 32.70 8.04 -4.34
N LYS A 102 31.41 7.69 -4.23
CA LYS A 102 30.43 7.97 -5.27
C LYS A 102 30.33 9.47 -5.55
N ARG A 103 30.36 10.30 -4.51
CA ARG A 103 30.28 11.76 -4.60
C ARG A 103 31.51 12.42 -5.20
N LEU A 104 32.71 12.01 -4.79
CA LEU A 104 33.97 12.64 -5.19
C LEU A 104 34.46 12.14 -6.54
N PHE A 105 34.17 10.88 -6.90
CA PHE A 105 34.73 10.26 -8.09
C PHE A 105 33.66 9.88 -9.11
N MET A 106 32.68 9.05 -8.75
CA MET A 106 31.71 8.53 -9.73
C MET A 106 30.80 9.62 -10.29
N PHE A 107 30.31 10.56 -9.46
CA PHE A 107 29.38 11.59 -9.93
C PHE A 107 30.04 12.65 -10.83
N PRO A 108 31.23 13.21 -10.53
CA PRO A 108 31.92 14.08 -11.47
C PRO A 108 32.24 13.37 -12.78
N ILE A 109 32.72 12.12 -12.73
CA ILE A 109 33.02 11.33 -13.93
C ILE A 109 31.74 11.13 -14.75
N ALA A 110 30.64 10.69 -14.14
CA ALA A 110 29.36 10.50 -14.83
C ALA A 110 28.80 11.82 -15.40
N TYR A 111 28.93 12.92 -14.66
CA TYR A 111 28.48 14.24 -15.10
C TYR A 111 29.29 14.73 -16.30
N TYR A 112 30.62 14.76 -16.20
CA TYR A 112 31.48 15.21 -17.29
C TYR A 112 31.41 14.26 -18.50
N THR A 113 31.31 12.95 -18.30
CA THR A 113 31.08 12.01 -19.41
C THR A 113 29.72 12.23 -20.08
N SER A 114 28.66 12.55 -19.31
CA SER A 114 27.35 12.89 -19.90
C SER A 114 27.39 14.20 -20.68
N ILE A 115 28.15 15.22 -20.22
CA ILE A 115 28.36 16.46 -20.97
C ILE A 115 29.11 16.16 -22.27
N ILE A 116 30.19 15.39 -22.21
CA ILE A 116 30.99 15.01 -23.38
C ILE A 116 30.12 14.21 -24.37
N LEU A 117 29.34 13.23 -23.90
CA LEU A 117 28.44 12.43 -24.73
C LEU A 117 27.33 13.28 -25.36
N ASN A 118 26.72 14.21 -24.61
CA ASN A 118 25.71 15.12 -25.14
C ASN A 118 26.32 16.09 -26.16
N THR A 119 27.55 16.56 -25.93
CA THR A 119 28.28 17.42 -26.87
C THR A 119 28.62 16.65 -28.14
N LEU A 120 29.07 15.39 -28.03
CA LEU A 120 29.31 14.49 -29.15
C LEU A 120 28.02 14.17 -29.91
N GLN A 121 26.91 13.92 -29.22
CA GLN A 121 25.61 13.72 -29.87
C GLN A 121 25.15 14.97 -30.60
N ARG A 122 25.36 16.16 -30.03
CA ARG A 122 25.04 17.43 -30.69
C ARG A 122 25.90 17.64 -31.93
N LEU A 123 27.21 17.39 -31.83
CA LEU A 123 28.14 17.45 -32.95
C LEU A 123 27.78 16.42 -34.04
N CYS A 124 27.45 15.19 -33.67
CA CYS A 124 26.96 14.18 -34.61
C CYS A 124 25.63 14.59 -35.26
N GLY A 125 24.74 15.23 -34.51
CA GLY A 125 23.48 15.78 -35.02
C GLY A 125 23.70 16.93 -36.01
N GLU A 126 24.57 17.88 -35.67
CA GLU A 126 24.99 18.99 -36.54
C GLU A 126 25.71 18.46 -37.79
N PHE A 127 26.57 17.45 -37.64
CA PHE A 127 27.26 16.80 -38.75
C PHE A 127 26.27 16.07 -39.65
N LYS A 128 25.32 15.31 -39.09
CA LYS A 128 24.26 14.64 -39.85
C LYS A 128 23.35 15.65 -40.57
N ALA A 129 23.02 16.77 -39.93
CA ALA A 129 22.26 17.86 -40.54
C ALA A 129 23.05 18.44 -41.72
N ARG A 130 24.33 18.80 -41.51
CA ARG A 130 25.22 19.30 -42.57
C ARG A 130 25.37 18.31 -43.72
N LEU A 131 25.55 17.03 -43.42
CA LEU A 131 25.66 15.96 -44.40
C LEU A 131 24.36 15.78 -45.18
N SER A 132 23.20 15.89 -44.53
CA SER A 132 21.89 15.85 -45.21
C SER A 132 21.67 17.07 -46.11
N THR A 133 22.05 18.28 -45.68
CA THR A 133 22.06 19.46 -46.56
C THR A 133 23.03 19.28 -47.72
N TRP A 134 24.23 18.78 -47.49
CA TRP A 134 25.25 18.59 -48.53
C TRP A 134 24.83 17.53 -49.56
N VAL A 135 24.27 16.40 -49.10
CA VAL A 135 23.66 15.37 -49.94
C VAL A 135 22.48 15.94 -50.73
N ASN A 136 21.65 16.78 -50.11
CA ASN A 136 20.55 17.46 -50.82
C ASN A 136 21.07 18.52 -51.81
N THR A 137 22.23 19.15 -51.55
CA THR A 137 22.85 20.13 -52.46
C THR A 137 23.52 19.44 -53.64
N ILE A 138 24.03 18.21 -53.46
CA ILE A 138 24.57 17.37 -54.55
C ILE A 138 23.45 16.75 -55.39
N ASN A 139 22.28 16.50 -54.81
CA ASN A 139 21.12 15.98 -55.52
C ASN A 139 20.23 17.08 -56.16
N LEU A 140 20.67 18.35 -56.17
CA LEU A 140 19.91 19.49 -56.72
C LEU A 140 20.28 19.86 -58.16
N ASP A 141 20.82 18.92 -58.94
CA ASP A 141 20.80 18.94 -60.41
C ASP A 141 19.70 18.02 -61.00
N ALA A 142 18.75 17.55 -60.20
CA ALA A 142 17.59 16.82 -60.71
C ALA A 142 16.29 17.19 -59.95
N GLU A 143 15.44 17.92 -60.68
CA GLU A 143 13.98 17.99 -60.58
C GLU A 143 13.32 18.68 -59.37
N ASP A 144 12.76 19.85 -59.70
CA ASP A 144 11.44 20.37 -59.36
C ASP A 144 10.97 20.39 -57.90
N ALA A 145 10.91 21.63 -57.42
CA ALA A 145 9.94 22.07 -56.43
C ALA A 145 8.51 21.73 -56.88
N ILE A 146 7.66 21.26 -55.94
CA ILE A 146 6.36 21.86 -55.62
C ILE A 146 5.61 21.05 -54.53
N HIS A 147 5.13 21.81 -53.52
CA HIS A 147 4.06 21.55 -52.54
C HIS A 147 4.21 20.44 -51.47
N LYS A 148 4.31 20.90 -50.21
CA LYS A 148 3.16 20.83 -49.29
C LYS A 148 3.36 21.71 -48.05
N THR A 149 2.51 22.73 -47.95
CA THR A 149 2.31 23.59 -46.80
C THR A 149 1.31 22.93 -45.83
N SER A 150 1.50 23.17 -44.53
CA SER A 150 0.46 23.26 -43.50
C SER A 150 -0.11 21.95 -42.92
N GLN A 151 0.48 21.53 -41.79
CA GLN A 151 -0.30 21.08 -40.63
C GLN A 151 0.17 21.87 -39.40
N ASN A 152 -0.70 22.78 -38.95
CA ASN A 152 -0.61 23.45 -37.66
C ASN A 152 -0.88 22.41 -36.57
N ASP A 153 0.18 21.82 -36.04
CA ASP A 153 0.11 21.17 -34.73
C ASP A 153 0.05 22.25 -33.65
N HIS A 154 -1.03 22.22 -32.87
CA HIS A 154 -1.13 22.90 -31.59
C HIS A 154 0.01 22.45 -30.68
N LYS A 155 1.12 23.21 -30.70
CA LYS A 155 2.17 23.10 -29.69
C LYS A 155 1.57 23.47 -28.35
N VAL A 156 1.23 22.44 -27.58
CA VAL A 156 1.17 22.48 -26.13
C VAL A 156 2.39 23.26 -25.64
N PRO A 157 2.26 24.25 -24.74
CA PRO A 157 3.39 25.03 -24.26
C PRO A 157 4.45 24.06 -23.76
N ASN A 158 5.65 24.16 -24.33
CA ASN A 158 6.82 23.41 -23.90
C ASN A 158 7.11 23.83 -22.46
N ILE A 159 6.50 23.13 -21.49
CA ILE A 159 6.90 23.17 -20.08
C ILE A 159 8.39 22.87 -20.12
N CYS A 160 9.20 23.85 -19.68
CA CYS A 160 10.65 23.87 -19.78
C CYS A 160 11.25 22.48 -19.88
N GLU A 161 12.05 22.23 -20.92
CA GLU A 161 13.02 21.14 -20.94
C GLU A 161 13.89 21.32 -19.69
N VAL A 162 13.46 20.73 -18.58
CA VAL A 162 14.31 20.46 -17.43
C VAL A 162 15.25 19.40 -17.96
N ASN A 163 16.30 19.84 -18.67
CA ASN A 163 17.50 19.06 -18.89
C ASN A 163 17.83 18.48 -17.53
N ASN A 164 17.68 17.15 -17.39
CA ASN A 164 17.77 16.44 -16.13
C ASN A 164 19.14 16.74 -15.51
N VAL A 165 19.22 17.79 -14.69
CA VAL A 165 20.48 18.33 -14.13
C VAL A 165 21.19 17.26 -13.31
N PHE A 166 20.43 16.28 -12.83
CA PHE A 166 20.93 15.11 -12.13
C PHE A 166 20.40 13.80 -12.73
N PRO A 167 21.17 12.69 -12.59
CA PRO A 167 20.67 11.33 -12.82
C PRO A 167 19.40 11.03 -12.01
N MET A 168 18.59 10.08 -12.48
CA MET A 168 17.29 9.77 -11.85
C MET A 168 17.45 9.26 -10.42
N GLU A 169 18.55 8.58 -10.11
CA GLU A 169 18.88 8.11 -8.76
C GLU A 169 19.01 9.28 -7.78
N ILE A 170 19.54 10.42 -8.23
CA ILE A 170 19.63 11.62 -7.39
C ILE A 170 18.26 12.27 -7.23
N TRP A 171 17.45 12.32 -8.29
CA TRP A 171 16.08 12.82 -8.21
C TRP A 171 15.21 11.98 -7.27
N GLU A 172 15.45 10.69 -7.20
CA GLU A 172 14.80 9.80 -6.22
C GLU A 172 15.24 10.12 -4.80
N LEU A 173 16.52 10.35 -4.55
CA LEU A 173 17.00 10.79 -3.24
C LEU A 173 16.39 12.15 -2.88
N ILE A 174 16.33 13.10 -3.82
CA ILE A 174 15.68 14.40 -3.61
C ILE A 174 14.19 14.21 -3.32
N ALA A 175 13.50 13.31 -4.03
CA ALA A 175 12.09 13.02 -3.77
C ALA A 175 11.88 12.48 -2.36
N ASN A 176 12.71 11.51 -1.96
CA ASN A 176 12.62 10.84 -0.66
C ASN A 176 13.01 11.77 0.50
N TYR A 177 14.07 12.57 0.36
CA TYR A 177 14.54 13.46 1.42
C TYR A 177 13.80 14.80 1.46
N GLY A 178 13.33 15.28 0.31
CA GLY A 178 12.59 16.53 0.20
C GLY A 178 11.11 16.41 0.48
N ASP A 179 10.62 15.21 0.86
CA ASP A 179 9.20 14.89 1.01
C ASP A 179 8.37 15.35 -0.20
N LEU A 180 8.96 15.21 -1.39
CA LEU A 180 8.26 15.56 -2.63
C LEU A 180 7.34 14.41 -2.96
N LYS A 181 6.04 14.70 -3.02
CA LYS A 181 5.02 13.74 -3.43
C LYS A 181 5.44 13.10 -4.76
N THR A 182 5.63 11.79 -4.74
CA THR A 182 6.07 11.03 -5.91
C THR A 182 5.09 11.18 -7.09
N SER A 183 3.81 11.45 -6.81
CA SER A 183 2.81 11.79 -7.84
C SER A 183 3.14 13.08 -8.61
N VAL A 184 3.77 14.07 -7.96
CA VAL A 184 4.23 15.30 -8.62
C VAL A 184 5.38 15.00 -9.57
N MET A 185 6.28 14.09 -9.17
CA MET A 185 7.39 13.66 -10.01
C MET A 185 6.91 13.06 -11.33
N LEU A 186 5.82 12.28 -11.31
CA LEU A 186 5.23 11.68 -12.52
C LEU A 186 4.84 12.69 -13.59
N MET A 187 4.49 13.93 -13.20
CA MET A 187 3.96 14.95 -14.10
C MET A 187 5.05 15.80 -14.78
N ILE A 188 6.32 15.62 -14.41
CA ILE A 188 7.42 16.48 -14.89
C ILE A 188 7.71 16.21 -16.38
N ASN A 189 8.11 14.98 -16.70
CA ASN A 189 8.40 14.57 -18.07
C ASN A 189 8.34 13.03 -18.21
N LYS A 190 8.54 12.52 -19.43
CA LYS A 190 8.49 11.09 -19.74
C LYS A 190 9.49 10.26 -18.92
N THR A 191 10.69 10.77 -18.68
CA THR A 191 11.73 10.05 -17.93
C THR A 191 11.32 9.90 -16.47
N PHE A 192 10.86 10.98 -15.82
CA PHE A 192 10.34 10.92 -14.47
C PHE A 192 9.12 10.01 -14.37
N PHE A 193 8.19 10.11 -15.33
CA PHE A 193 7.04 9.22 -15.39
C PHE A 193 7.45 7.75 -15.40
N VAL A 194 8.38 7.34 -16.27
CA VAL A 194 8.85 5.95 -16.36
C VAL A 194 9.52 5.50 -15.05
N THR A 195 10.43 6.31 -14.52
CA THR A 195 11.18 6.00 -13.30
C THR A 195 10.24 5.81 -12.11
N PHE A 196 9.40 6.81 -11.82
CA PHE A 196 8.58 6.82 -10.61
C PHE A 196 7.32 5.96 -10.74
N SER A 197 6.74 5.79 -11.95
CA SER A 197 5.58 4.89 -12.13
C SER A 197 5.96 3.45 -11.83
N SER A 198 7.15 3.02 -12.24
CA SER A 198 7.66 1.67 -11.99
C SER A 198 7.86 1.36 -10.50
N LYS A 199 7.93 2.39 -9.64
CA LYS A 199 8.09 2.24 -8.19
C LYS A 199 6.75 2.33 -7.47
N LEU A 200 5.92 3.30 -7.82
CA LEU A 200 4.62 3.51 -7.21
C LEU A 200 3.62 2.42 -7.59
N TYR A 201 3.48 2.13 -8.89
CA TYR A 201 2.41 1.29 -9.40
C TYR A 201 2.86 -0.14 -9.69
N ASN A 202 4.05 -0.53 -9.23
CA ASN A 202 4.57 -1.89 -9.39
C ASN A 202 3.64 -2.95 -8.82
N THR A 203 3.15 -2.70 -7.60
CA THR A 203 2.16 -3.54 -6.92
C THR A 203 0.96 -2.67 -6.57
N LEU A 204 -0.22 -3.04 -7.06
CA LEU A 204 -1.49 -2.44 -6.66
C LEU A 204 -2.16 -3.32 -5.61
N HIS A 205 -2.77 -2.69 -4.61
CA HIS A 205 -3.65 -3.37 -3.64
C HIS A 205 -5.01 -2.71 -3.65
N LEU A 206 -5.99 -3.36 -4.29
CA LEU A 206 -7.35 -2.87 -4.45
C LEU A 206 -8.22 -3.51 -3.37
N THR A 207 -8.84 -2.71 -2.50
CA THR A 207 -9.81 -3.21 -1.51
C THR A 207 -11.21 -2.72 -1.87
N ILE A 208 -12.06 -3.66 -2.24
CA ILE A 208 -13.46 -3.45 -2.60
C ILE A 208 -14.30 -3.87 -1.40
N VAL A 209 -15.08 -2.95 -0.84
CA VAL A 209 -16.00 -3.26 0.25
C VAL A 209 -17.41 -3.08 -0.28
N LEU A 210 -18.21 -4.15 -0.21
CA LEU A 210 -19.57 -4.17 -0.74
C LEU A 210 -20.54 -4.73 0.29
N SER A 211 -21.79 -4.29 0.22
CA SER A 211 -22.83 -4.73 1.14
C SER A 211 -24.20 -4.67 0.48
N LYS A 212 -25.10 -5.57 0.89
CA LYS A 212 -26.53 -5.45 0.58
C LYS A 212 -27.14 -4.29 1.37
N LEU A 213 -28.09 -3.59 0.75
CA LEU A 213 -28.72 -2.42 1.36
C LEU A 213 -29.71 -2.72 2.47
N THR A 214 -30.03 -3.99 2.74
CA THR A 214 -31.04 -4.40 3.75
C THR A 214 -30.81 -3.70 5.09
N LYS A 215 -29.59 -3.79 5.64
CA LYS A 215 -29.23 -3.21 6.93
C LYS A 215 -29.31 -1.68 6.93
N MET A 216 -28.87 -1.06 5.84
CA MET A 216 -28.88 0.40 5.70
C MET A 216 -30.30 0.96 5.58
N LYS A 217 -31.15 0.34 4.74
CA LYS A 217 -32.56 0.73 4.58
C LYS A 217 -33.29 0.68 5.91
N LEU A 218 -33.14 -0.43 6.64
CA LEU A 218 -33.74 -0.59 7.96
C LEU A 218 -33.23 0.46 8.97
N ASN A 219 -31.93 0.76 8.96
CA ASN A 219 -31.37 1.81 9.81
C ASN A 219 -31.96 3.19 9.50
N ASP A 220 -32.05 3.53 8.22
CA ASP A 220 -32.53 4.84 7.79
C ASP A 220 -34.02 5.01 8.04
N GLU A 221 -34.82 3.97 7.82
CA GLU A 221 -36.23 3.94 8.18
C GLU A 221 -36.43 4.11 9.69
N ASN A 222 -35.65 3.39 10.51
CA ASN A 222 -35.69 3.53 11.95
C ASN A 222 -35.38 4.96 12.38
N PHE A 223 -34.27 5.53 11.89
CA PHE A 223 -33.87 6.90 12.18
C PHE A 223 -34.95 7.92 11.78
N LEU A 224 -35.51 7.81 10.58
CA LEU A 224 -36.53 8.74 10.10
C LEU A 224 -37.86 8.63 10.85
N LYS A 225 -38.19 7.44 11.34
CA LYS A 225 -39.44 7.22 12.07
C LYS A 225 -39.42 7.88 13.44
N TYR A 226 -38.25 7.99 14.06
CA TYR A 226 -38.23 8.22 15.49
C TYR A 226 -37.05 9.11 15.98
N GLY A 227 -35.98 9.38 15.20
CA GLY A 227 -34.85 10.27 15.58
C GLY A 227 -33.41 9.68 15.62
N PRO A 228 -32.41 10.40 16.18
CA PRO A 228 -31.06 9.89 16.48
C PRO A 228 -31.00 9.05 17.76
N ASP A 229 -29.99 8.17 17.86
CA ASP A 229 -29.77 7.33 19.04
C ASP A 229 -29.48 8.13 20.32
N VAL A 230 -28.86 9.31 20.22
CA VAL A 230 -28.47 10.15 21.36
C VAL A 230 -29.06 11.55 21.20
N LEU A 231 -29.80 12.01 22.22
CA LEU A 231 -30.31 13.37 22.29
C LEU A 231 -29.16 14.38 22.24
N ASN A 232 -29.36 15.50 21.54
CA ASN A 232 -28.39 16.61 21.42
C ASN A 232 -27.06 16.28 20.71
N THR A 233 -26.94 15.14 20.03
CA THR A 233 -25.78 14.90 19.15
C THR A 233 -26.11 15.45 17.76
N PRO A 234 -25.31 16.39 17.21
CA PRO A 234 -25.55 16.92 15.87
C PRO A 234 -25.48 15.77 14.85
N CYS A 235 -26.57 15.57 14.13
CA CYS A 235 -26.69 14.53 13.11
C CYS A 235 -27.17 15.15 11.80
N ASP A 236 -26.58 14.72 10.68
CA ASP A 236 -27.01 15.13 9.35
C ASP A 236 -28.26 14.36 8.91
N SER A 237 -29.40 14.73 9.50
CA SER A 237 -30.71 14.14 9.23
C SER A 237 -31.11 14.25 7.77
N TYR A 238 -30.69 15.31 7.08
CA TYR A 238 -31.03 15.53 5.67
C TYR A 238 -30.28 14.54 4.76
N SER A 239 -28.98 14.31 5.01
CA SER A 239 -28.24 13.30 4.26
C SER A 239 -28.81 11.90 4.45
N ILE A 240 -29.30 11.56 5.65
CA ILE A 240 -29.96 10.26 5.91
C ILE A 240 -31.28 10.16 5.15
N TYR A 241 -32.09 11.22 5.16
CA TYR A 241 -33.31 11.27 4.36
C TYR A 241 -33.03 11.08 2.86
N LYS A 242 -32.04 11.79 2.33
CA LYS A 242 -31.60 11.69 0.93
C LYS A 242 -31.10 10.28 0.61
N ARG A 243 -30.29 9.70 1.49
CA ARG A 243 -29.79 8.32 1.39
C ARG A 243 -30.94 7.32 1.35
N ASN A 244 -31.91 7.43 2.25
CA ASN A 244 -33.10 6.57 2.26
C ASN A 244 -33.84 6.63 0.92
N LYS A 245 -34.10 7.85 0.40
CA LYS A 245 -34.75 8.04 -0.90
C LYS A 245 -33.99 7.37 -2.04
N ILE A 246 -32.69 7.64 -2.16
CA ILE A 246 -31.86 7.11 -3.26
C ILE A 246 -31.78 5.58 -3.18
N SER A 247 -31.57 5.04 -1.98
CA SER A 247 -31.33 3.61 -1.77
C SER A 247 -32.49 2.71 -2.22
N LYS A 248 -33.72 3.23 -2.31
CA LYS A 248 -34.90 2.47 -2.73
C LYS A 248 -34.74 1.87 -4.13
N SER A 249 -34.02 2.55 -5.02
CA SER A 249 -33.81 2.14 -6.41
C SER A 249 -32.64 1.17 -6.61
N PHE A 250 -31.93 0.79 -5.54
CA PHE A 250 -30.71 0.00 -5.62
C PHE A 250 -30.77 -1.20 -4.67
N ASP A 251 -29.88 -2.16 -4.91
CA ASP A 251 -29.80 -3.43 -4.17
C ASP A 251 -28.55 -3.50 -3.28
N TYR A 252 -27.46 -2.91 -3.77
CA TYR A 252 -26.14 -2.96 -3.15
C TYR A 252 -25.53 -1.57 -3.01
N GLU A 253 -24.55 -1.48 -2.11
CA GLU A 253 -23.62 -0.36 -2.07
C GLU A 253 -22.17 -0.82 -2.05
N PHE A 254 -21.32 0.00 -2.64
CA PHE A 254 -19.89 -0.02 -2.49
C PHE A 254 -19.47 1.07 -1.50
N LEU A 255 -18.62 0.70 -0.54
CA LEU A 255 -18.18 1.56 0.54
C LEU A 255 -16.74 1.99 0.33
N ASP A 256 -16.52 3.30 0.27
CA ASP A 256 -15.18 3.86 0.33
C ASP A 256 -14.71 3.82 1.78
N THR A 257 -13.68 3.02 2.07
CA THR A 257 -13.19 2.84 3.43
C THR A 257 -11.82 3.47 3.64
N GLU A 258 -11.59 3.99 4.85
CA GLU A 258 -10.28 4.45 5.30
C GLU A 258 -9.91 3.73 6.61
N ILE A 259 -8.65 3.32 6.72
CA ILE A 259 -8.10 2.78 7.96
C ILE A 259 -7.42 3.92 8.71
N VAL A 260 -8.04 4.35 9.80
CA VAL A 260 -7.48 5.34 10.73
C VAL A 260 -6.53 4.61 11.69
N PRO A 261 -5.22 4.88 11.66
CA PRO A 261 -4.26 4.26 12.56
C PRO A 261 -4.64 4.51 14.03
N ASP A 262 -4.35 3.53 14.89
CA ASP A 262 -4.48 3.65 16.33
C ASP A 262 -3.16 3.21 16.95
N GLN A 263 -2.35 4.17 17.37
CA GLN A 263 -1.05 3.85 17.96
C GLN A 263 -1.22 2.98 19.19
N THR A 264 -2.21 3.23 20.05
CA THR A 264 -2.43 2.43 21.26
C THR A 264 -2.88 1.01 20.93
N LEU A 265 -3.73 0.81 19.92
CA LEU A 265 -4.06 -0.53 19.44
C LEU A 265 -2.81 -1.21 18.85
N ASN A 266 -2.03 -0.51 18.04
CA ASN A 266 -0.81 -1.04 17.42
C ASN A 266 0.22 -1.42 18.49
N ASP A 267 0.43 -0.60 19.51
CA ASP A 267 1.33 -0.88 20.64
C ASP A 267 0.87 -2.10 21.44
N LYS A 268 -0.46 -2.25 21.62
CA LYS A 268 -1.06 -3.41 22.31
C LYS A 268 -1.00 -4.68 21.48
N LEU A 269 -1.10 -4.57 20.16
CA LEU A 269 -0.77 -5.65 19.24
C LEU A 269 0.75 -5.94 19.28
N GLY A 270 1.56 -4.91 19.53
CA GLY A 270 3.03 -4.96 19.63
C GLY A 270 3.68 -5.52 18.36
N GLU A 271 4.89 -6.08 18.49
CA GLU A 271 5.55 -6.82 17.39
C GLU A 271 4.89 -8.17 17.03
N GLY A 272 3.69 -8.45 17.58
CA GLY A 272 2.80 -9.53 17.16
C GLY A 272 3.43 -10.90 16.89
N LEU A 273 2.75 -11.70 16.07
CA LEU A 273 3.39 -12.80 15.34
C LEU A 273 4.25 -12.19 14.26
N THR A 274 5.55 -12.48 14.27
CA THR A 274 6.39 -12.13 13.14
C THR A 274 5.84 -12.82 11.90
N GLU A 275 6.05 -12.22 10.73
CA GLU A 275 5.60 -12.80 9.47
C GLU A 275 6.17 -14.22 9.25
N GLU A 276 7.26 -14.54 9.93
CA GLU A 276 7.95 -15.84 9.89
C GLU A 276 7.31 -16.88 10.81
N GLN A 277 6.71 -16.45 11.91
CA GLN A 277 6.01 -17.32 12.87
C GLN A 277 4.64 -17.77 12.36
N HIS A 278 4.10 -17.13 11.31
CA HIS A 278 2.84 -17.55 10.70
C HIS A 278 3.05 -18.56 9.56
N GLU A 279 2.19 -19.57 9.49
CA GLU A 279 2.27 -20.74 8.58
C GLU A 279 1.94 -20.40 7.11
N HIS A 280 2.49 -19.32 6.57
CA HIS A 280 2.34 -19.00 5.15
C HIS A 280 3.32 -19.80 4.29
N PRO A 281 2.90 -20.26 3.10
CA PRO A 281 3.82 -20.79 2.11
C PRO A 281 4.76 -19.66 1.68
N LYS A 282 6.07 -19.87 1.87
CA LYS A 282 7.11 -19.00 1.32
C LYS A 282 7.45 -19.43 -0.10
N SER A 283 7.90 -18.48 -0.92
CA SER A 283 8.45 -18.82 -2.22
C SER A 283 9.73 -19.64 -2.06
N LYS A 284 9.84 -20.78 -2.75
CA LYS A 284 11.07 -21.58 -2.77
C LYS A 284 12.13 -21.00 -3.73
N PHE A 285 11.73 -20.14 -4.67
CA PHE A 285 12.54 -19.78 -5.84
C PHE A 285 12.59 -18.29 -6.15
N SER A 286 11.96 -17.43 -5.34
CA SER A 286 11.97 -15.99 -5.59
C SER A 286 12.14 -15.21 -4.29
N ILE A 287 13.01 -14.21 -4.33
CA ILE A 287 13.11 -13.18 -3.30
C ILE A 287 11.73 -12.53 -3.14
N GLU A 288 11.19 -12.53 -1.92
CA GLU A 288 9.93 -11.84 -1.64
C GLU A 288 10.12 -10.34 -1.86
N ARG A 289 9.16 -9.71 -2.52
CA ARG A 289 9.24 -8.27 -2.77
C ARG A 289 8.97 -7.50 -1.49
N ASP A 290 9.86 -6.55 -1.20
CA ASP A 290 9.79 -5.68 -0.02
C ASP A 290 9.06 -4.35 -0.26
N ASN A 291 8.63 -4.06 -1.49
CA ASN A 291 7.93 -2.79 -1.76
C ASN A 291 6.56 -2.75 -1.06
N ILE A 292 6.16 -1.57 -0.61
CA ILE A 292 4.80 -1.32 -0.08
C ILE A 292 3.86 -1.15 -1.29
N PRO A 293 2.77 -1.93 -1.40
CA PRO A 293 1.77 -1.74 -2.46
C PRO A 293 1.11 -0.36 -2.42
N THR A 294 0.76 0.17 -3.58
CA THR A 294 -0.15 1.32 -3.67
C THR A 294 -1.57 0.83 -3.40
N GLU A 295 -2.11 1.22 -2.25
CA GLU A 295 -3.41 0.80 -1.75
C GLU A 295 -4.51 1.74 -2.22
N VAL A 296 -5.55 1.19 -2.85
CA VAL A 296 -6.71 1.93 -3.35
C VAL A 296 -7.97 1.31 -2.76
N ARG A 297 -8.76 2.13 -2.06
CA ARG A 297 -9.97 1.70 -1.33
C ARG A 297 -11.25 2.39 -1.80
N ARG A 298 -11.13 3.40 -2.67
CA ARG A 298 -12.29 4.09 -3.24
C ARG A 298 -12.79 3.34 -4.46
N PHE A 299 -14.07 3.04 -4.50
CA PHE A 299 -14.65 2.25 -5.58
C PHE A 299 -14.55 2.96 -6.93
N SER A 300 -14.78 4.28 -6.98
CA SER A 300 -14.66 5.09 -8.19
C SER A 300 -13.23 5.06 -8.78
N GLU A 301 -12.22 5.12 -7.92
CA GLU A 301 -10.80 5.03 -8.31
C GLU A 301 -10.45 3.61 -8.80
N ILE A 302 -10.95 2.57 -8.13
CA ILE A 302 -10.77 1.17 -8.54
C ILE A 302 -11.39 0.94 -9.93
N ASN A 303 -12.64 1.37 -10.12
CA ASN A 303 -13.34 1.27 -11.40
C ASN A 303 -12.61 2.06 -12.50
N HIS A 304 -12.07 3.24 -12.17
CA HIS A 304 -11.25 4.01 -13.10
C HIS A 304 -9.96 3.28 -13.50
N ILE A 305 -9.25 2.66 -12.54
CA ILE A 305 -8.05 1.85 -12.81
C ILE A 305 -8.40 0.70 -13.76
N ILE A 306 -9.47 -0.05 -13.48
CA ILE A 306 -9.86 -1.19 -14.32
C ILE A 306 -10.16 -0.71 -15.74
N LYS A 307 -11.07 0.25 -15.91
CA LYS A 307 -11.54 0.69 -17.22
C LYS A 307 -10.51 1.50 -18.01
N SER A 308 -9.80 2.41 -17.36
CA SER A 308 -8.95 3.40 -18.03
C SER A 308 -7.49 2.96 -18.12
N ILE A 309 -7.03 2.07 -17.23
CA ILE A 309 -5.65 1.59 -17.18
C ILE A 309 -5.54 0.15 -17.65
N ILE A 310 -6.36 -0.76 -17.13
CA ILE A 310 -6.21 -2.20 -17.38
C ILE A 310 -6.85 -2.61 -18.71
N HIS A 311 -8.10 -2.21 -18.96
CA HIS A 311 -8.81 -2.52 -20.20
C HIS A 311 -8.35 -1.70 -21.39
N ASN A 312 -7.86 -0.48 -21.14
CA ASN A 312 -7.45 0.41 -22.21
C ASN A 312 -6.19 -0.14 -22.90
N PRO A 313 -6.28 -0.59 -24.17
CA PRO A 313 -5.14 -1.16 -24.88
C PRO A 313 -3.99 -0.16 -25.05
N ASN A 314 -4.31 1.15 -25.08
CA ASN A 314 -3.35 2.24 -25.27
C ASN A 314 -2.75 2.75 -23.95
N SER A 315 -3.17 2.21 -22.81
CA SER A 315 -2.62 2.61 -21.51
C SER A 315 -1.16 2.21 -21.41
N LYS A 316 -0.28 3.20 -21.27
CA LYS A 316 1.15 2.96 -20.96
C LYS A 316 1.35 2.55 -19.51
N MET A 317 0.43 2.92 -18.61
CA MET A 317 0.57 2.64 -17.18
C MET A 317 0.54 1.12 -16.89
N LYS A 318 -0.15 0.35 -17.72
CA LYS A 318 -0.27 -1.11 -17.58
C LYS A 318 1.08 -1.83 -17.54
N CYS A 319 2.11 -1.33 -18.22
CA CYS A 319 3.41 -1.99 -18.29
C CYS A 319 4.21 -1.92 -16.96
N PHE A 320 3.89 -0.95 -16.09
CA PHE A 320 4.53 -0.79 -14.78
C PHE A 320 3.90 -1.69 -13.73
N ILE A 321 2.64 -2.08 -13.89
CA ILE A 321 1.91 -2.93 -12.96
C ILE A 321 2.38 -4.38 -13.13
N LYS A 322 3.11 -4.90 -12.15
CA LYS A 322 3.59 -6.29 -12.15
C LYS A 322 2.76 -7.20 -11.25
N GLU A 323 2.11 -6.63 -10.24
CA GLU A 323 1.31 -7.36 -9.27
C GLU A 323 0.02 -6.61 -8.93
N VAL A 324 -1.09 -7.34 -8.83
CA VAL A 324 -2.38 -6.82 -8.38
C VAL A 324 -2.95 -7.72 -7.28
N LEU A 325 -3.05 -7.17 -6.07
CA LEU A 325 -3.68 -7.80 -4.92
C LEU A 325 -5.10 -7.24 -4.80
N ILE A 326 -6.12 -8.08 -4.84
CA ILE A 326 -7.52 -7.65 -4.80
C ILE A 326 -8.19 -8.28 -3.60
N ASP A 327 -8.77 -7.47 -2.73
CA ASP A 327 -9.57 -7.93 -1.59
C ASP A 327 -11.01 -7.49 -1.77
N ILE A 328 -11.94 -8.45 -1.78
CA ILE A 328 -13.38 -8.20 -1.89
C ILE A 328 -14.01 -8.57 -0.56
N CYS A 329 -14.36 -7.55 0.23
CA CYS A 329 -15.01 -7.68 1.53
C CYS A 329 -16.52 -7.55 1.35
N ILE A 330 -17.25 -8.63 1.55
CA ILE A 330 -18.72 -8.62 1.56
C ILE A 330 -19.17 -8.48 3.02
N LEU A 331 -19.80 -7.36 3.37
CA LEU A 331 -20.26 -7.12 4.75
C LEU A 331 -21.61 -7.79 5.03
N ASP A 332 -22.53 -7.71 4.08
CA ASP A 332 -23.86 -8.35 4.12
C ASP A 332 -24.25 -8.83 2.72
N GLY A 333 -25.15 -9.81 2.65
CA GLY A 333 -25.66 -10.35 1.39
C GLY A 333 -24.75 -11.38 0.72
N SER A 334 -23.87 -12.03 1.48
CA SER A 334 -22.93 -13.02 0.96
C SER A 334 -23.62 -14.24 0.36
N ILE A 335 -24.76 -14.67 0.90
CA ILE A 335 -25.55 -15.77 0.34
C ILE A 335 -26.21 -15.34 -0.97
N GLU A 336 -26.61 -14.08 -1.10
CA GLU A 336 -27.27 -13.55 -2.30
C GLU A 336 -26.30 -13.13 -3.40
N LEU A 337 -25.02 -12.96 -3.08
CA LEU A 337 -23.95 -12.71 -4.05
C LEU A 337 -23.10 -13.96 -4.34
N VAL A 338 -22.95 -14.83 -3.34
CA VAL A 338 -22.03 -15.98 -3.30
C VAL A 338 -22.76 -17.29 -2.90
N GLY A 339 -24.09 -17.32 -2.95
CA GLY A 339 -24.89 -18.54 -2.79
C GLY A 339 -25.19 -19.25 -4.11
N LYS A 340 -25.85 -20.41 -4.01
CA LYS A 340 -26.00 -21.40 -5.09
C LYS A 340 -26.72 -20.89 -6.37
N ASN A 341 -27.44 -19.77 -6.35
CA ASN A 341 -28.31 -19.34 -7.46
C ASN A 341 -28.03 -17.89 -7.97
N THR A 342 -26.75 -17.49 -8.12
CA THR A 342 -26.38 -16.08 -8.40
C THR A 342 -25.36 -15.97 -9.55
N GLY A 343 -25.48 -14.94 -10.40
CA GLY A 343 -24.74 -14.80 -11.67
C GLY A 343 -23.23 -14.60 -11.54
N ALA A 344 -22.75 -13.79 -10.58
CA ALA A 344 -21.31 -13.57 -10.36
C ALA A 344 -20.59 -14.86 -9.92
N LEU A 345 -21.30 -15.73 -9.20
CA LEU A 345 -20.80 -17.04 -8.84
C LEU A 345 -20.99 -18.08 -9.95
N ASN A 346 -21.85 -17.89 -10.95
CA ASN A 346 -21.88 -18.81 -12.09
C ASN A 346 -20.52 -18.76 -12.79
N LEU A 347 -19.93 -17.59 -12.97
CA LEU A 347 -18.57 -17.45 -13.48
C LEU A 347 -17.52 -18.14 -12.57
N ILE A 348 -17.51 -17.83 -11.27
CA ILE A 348 -16.56 -18.50 -10.34
C ILE A 348 -16.80 -20.01 -10.30
N ARG A 349 -18.06 -20.46 -10.41
CA ARG A 349 -18.45 -21.88 -10.41
C ARG A 349 -18.05 -22.57 -11.70
N GLU A 350 -18.29 -21.96 -12.85
CA GLU A 350 -17.85 -22.41 -14.17
C GLU A 350 -16.33 -22.58 -14.15
N LEU A 351 -15.61 -21.57 -13.65
CA LEU A 351 -14.17 -21.62 -13.45
C LEU A 351 -13.76 -22.73 -12.45
N MET A 352 -14.53 -22.97 -11.38
CA MET A 352 -14.28 -24.06 -10.42
C MET A 352 -14.56 -25.46 -11.01
N THR A 353 -15.61 -25.61 -11.82
CA THR A 353 -16.00 -26.90 -12.45
C THR A 353 -15.01 -27.33 -13.53
N ALA A 354 -14.29 -26.39 -14.14
CA ALA A 354 -13.26 -26.67 -15.14
C ALA A 354 -11.96 -27.29 -14.56
N LYS A 355 -11.95 -27.75 -13.29
CA LYS A 355 -10.74 -28.24 -12.58
C LYS A 355 -9.59 -27.22 -12.55
N ASN A 356 -9.88 -25.93 -12.55
CA ASN A 356 -8.83 -24.92 -12.35
C ASN A 356 -8.23 -25.07 -10.93
N LYS A 357 -6.94 -25.38 -10.87
CA LYS A 357 -6.17 -25.47 -9.60
C LYS A 357 -5.99 -24.12 -8.90
N ASP A 358 -6.41 -23.05 -9.57
CA ASP A 358 -6.17 -21.66 -9.21
C ASP A 358 -7.28 -21.03 -8.36
N ILE A 359 -8.42 -21.72 -8.22
CA ILE A 359 -9.51 -21.31 -7.33
C ILE A 359 -9.55 -22.22 -6.12
N ILE A 360 -9.43 -21.63 -4.94
CA ILE A 360 -9.34 -22.35 -3.67
C ILE A 360 -10.38 -21.77 -2.71
N ARG A 361 -11.29 -22.62 -2.26
CA ARG A 361 -12.32 -22.25 -1.29
C ARG A 361 -11.97 -22.77 0.10
N ALA A 362 -12.10 -21.89 1.08
CA ALA A 362 -12.02 -22.20 2.49
C ALA A 362 -13.29 -21.73 3.21
N SER A 363 -13.78 -22.53 4.13
CA SER A 363 -14.75 -22.09 5.13
C SER A 363 -14.01 -22.01 6.46
N SER A 364 -14.28 -20.98 7.24
CA SER A 364 -13.82 -20.96 8.62
C SER A 364 -14.62 -22.02 9.41
N SER A 365 -14.11 -23.24 9.47
CA SER A 365 -14.67 -24.28 10.34
C SER A 365 -14.31 -23.98 11.79
N VAL A 366 -15.29 -24.08 12.71
CA VAL A 366 -15.31 -24.24 14.20
C VAL A 366 -14.23 -23.51 15.04
N ASN A 367 -12.97 -23.50 14.62
CA ASN A 367 -11.80 -22.95 15.32
C ASN A 367 -11.27 -21.61 14.76
N GLY A 368 -12.03 -20.89 13.91
CA GLY A 368 -11.59 -19.64 13.27
C GLY A 368 -12.69 -18.59 13.09
N ARG A 369 -13.71 -18.59 13.95
CA ARG A 369 -14.89 -17.72 13.78
C ARG A 369 -14.52 -16.27 14.02
N ASN A 370 -15.00 -15.38 13.16
CA ASN A 370 -14.78 -13.96 13.39
C ASN A 370 -15.61 -13.50 14.59
N LYS A 371 -14.92 -13.11 15.67
CA LYS A 371 -15.55 -12.67 16.92
C LYS A 371 -15.67 -11.16 16.91
N VAL A 372 -16.89 -10.64 16.90
CA VAL A 372 -17.16 -9.20 16.89
C VAL A 372 -17.89 -8.76 18.15
N ILE A 373 -17.76 -7.48 18.50
CA ILE A 373 -18.50 -6.90 19.60
C ILE A 373 -19.96 -6.70 19.19
N PRO A 374 -20.95 -7.27 19.91
CA PRO A 374 -22.34 -6.99 19.64
C PRO A 374 -22.65 -5.52 19.92
N VAL A 375 -23.30 -4.89 18.94
CA VAL A 375 -24.00 -3.62 19.11
C VAL A 375 -25.45 -3.89 18.72
N ASP A 376 -26.39 -3.25 19.43
CA ASP A 376 -27.82 -3.41 19.12
C ASP A 376 -28.13 -2.79 17.77
N ASP A 377 -28.24 -3.65 16.77
CA ASP A 377 -28.65 -3.34 15.40
C ASP A 377 -30.06 -3.86 15.11
N ASN A 378 -30.90 -4.02 16.14
CA ASN A 378 -32.32 -4.20 15.94
C ASN A 378 -32.97 -2.87 15.54
N PHE A 379 -33.24 -2.71 14.24
CA PHE A 379 -33.88 -1.55 13.63
C PHE A 379 -35.42 -1.61 13.66
N GLN A 380 -36.02 -2.70 14.14
CA GLN A 380 -37.48 -2.85 14.16
C GLN A 380 -38.13 -2.21 15.40
N ARG A 381 -37.36 -1.94 16.45
CA ARG A 381 -37.84 -1.31 17.68
C ARG A 381 -37.39 0.15 17.78
N ASN A 382 -38.07 0.92 18.63
CA ASN A 382 -37.52 2.19 19.08
C ASN A 382 -36.32 1.89 19.99
N ARG A 383 -35.10 2.02 19.47
CA ARG A 383 -33.88 1.81 20.27
C ARG A 383 -33.71 2.86 21.37
N TRP A 384 -34.46 3.96 21.31
CA TRP A 384 -34.24 5.14 22.15
C TRP A 384 -35.26 5.27 23.27
N SER A 385 -36.26 4.39 23.31
CA SER A 385 -37.18 4.26 24.44
C SER A 385 -36.62 3.39 25.58
N ASP A 386 -35.37 2.94 25.50
CA ASP A 386 -34.68 2.23 26.59
C ASP A 386 -33.52 3.11 27.14
N PRO A 387 -33.81 4.04 28.07
CA PRO A 387 -32.83 5.03 28.54
C PRO A 387 -31.68 4.39 29.32
N ILE A 388 -31.97 3.31 30.03
CA ILE A 388 -31.00 2.56 30.85
C ILE A 388 -30.01 1.84 29.93
N GLU A 389 -30.49 1.25 28.84
CA GLU A 389 -29.63 0.61 27.85
C GLU A 389 -28.76 1.62 27.10
N LEU A 390 -29.29 2.77 26.69
CA LEU A 390 -28.54 3.78 25.94
C LEU A 390 -27.33 4.33 26.73
N ILE A 391 -27.58 4.81 27.96
CA ILE A 391 -26.55 5.40 28.82
C ILE A 391 -25.52 4.33 29.19
N THR A 392 -25.97 3.14 29.62
CA THR A 392 -25.07 2.07 30.05
C THR A 392 -24.25 1.47 28.90
N LYS A 393 -24.83 1.37 27.69
CA LYS A 393 -24.16 0.88 26.48
C LYS A 393 -23.09 1.87 26.02
N CYS A 394 -23.39 3.16 26.03
CA CYS A 394 -22.43 4.21 25.66
C CYS A 394 -21.29 4.29 26.67
N ASP A 395 -21.59 4.23 27.98
CA ASP A 395 -20.58 4.26 29.03
C ASP A 395 -19.67 3.03 29.04
N ARG A 396 -20.24 1.83 28.88
CA ARG A 396 -19.44 0.60 28.83
C ARG A 396 -18.61 0.52 27.54
N SER A 397 -19.17 0.92 26.40
CA SER A 397 -18.45 0.92 25.13
C SER A 397 -17.37 2.00 25.12
N SER A 398 -17.63 3.18 25.69
CA SER A 398 -16.64 4.26 25.80
C SER A 398 -15.49 3.92 26.74
N LYS A 399 -15.74 3.12 27.79
CA LYS A 399 -14.68 2.51 28.62
C LYS A 399 -13.84 1.48 27.86
N LYS A 400 -14.31 0.95 26.72
CA LYS A 400 -13.54 0.02 25.87
C LYS A 400 -12.69 0.74 24.83
N ALA A 401 -13.02 1.97 24.42
CA ALA A 401 -12.17 2.77 23.54
C ALA A 401 -10.85 3.15 24.24
N TYR A 402 -9.73 3.00 23.53
CA TYR A 402 -8.41 3.32 24.10
C TYR A 402 -8.14 4.82 24.21
N THR A 403 -8.67 5.61 23.28
CA THR A 403 -8.34 7.04 23.20
C THR A 403 -9.58 7.91 23.38
N ALA A 404 -9.40 9.06 24.03
CA ALA A 404 -10.47 10.04 24.25
C ALA A 404 -11.06 10.55 22.92
N THR A 405 -10.24 10.67 21.88
CA THR A 405 -10.67 11.08 20.53
C THR A 405 -11.60 10.08 19.84
N ARG A 406 -11.61 8.82 20.28
CA ARG A 406 -12.48 7.76 19.73
C ARG A 406 -13.76 7.54 20.52
N LYS A 407 -13.85 8.04 21.75
CA LYS A 407 -15.07 7.93 22.57
C LYS A 407 -16.29 8.58 21.89
N PRO A 408 -16.19 9.78 21.26
CA PRO A 408 -17.32 10.36 20.53
C PRO A 408 -17.80 9.50 19.36
N LYS A 409 -16.89 8.82 18.64
CA LYS A 409 -17.23 7.95 17.50
C LYS A 409 -18.15 6.78 17.86
N ILE A 410 -18.28 6.46 19.14
CA ILE A 410 -19.18 5.41 19.64
C ILE A 410 -20.63 5.87 19.61
N LEU A 411 -20.84 7.15 19.92
CA LEU A 411 -22.16 7.80 19.84
C LEU A 411 -22.60 7.92 18.37
N ASP A 412 -21.63 8.04 17.45
CA ASP A 412 -21.87 8.12 16.01
C ASP A 412 -21.98 6.75 15.31
N ILE A 413 -22.02 5.62 16.04
CA ILE A 413 -22.11 4.29 15.41
C ILE A 413 -23.38 4.19 14.56
N PHE A 414 -24.53 4.61 15.08
CA PHE A 414 -25.74 4.77 14.29
C PHE A 414 -26.12 6.25 14.27
N PRO A 415 -26.50 6.80 13.11
CA PRO A 415 -26.82 6.13 11.84
C PRO A 415 -25.64 6.02 10.84
N SER A 416 -24.41 6.38 11.23
CA SER A 416 -23.29 6.57 10.29
C SER A 416 -22.51 5.29 9.99
N LYS A 417 -22.19 4.48 11.00
CA LYS A 417 -21.40 3.23 10.92
C LYS A 417 -22.28 1.98 11.06
N ILE A 418 -23.26 1.85 10.16
CA ILE A 418 -24.28 0.79 10.17
C ILE A 418 -23.68 -0.64 10.19
N TYR A 419 -22.51 -0.81 9.57
CA TYR A 419 -21.81 -2.08 9.45
C TYR A 419 -20.70 -2.26 10.50
N TYR A 420 -20.78 -1.58 11.64
CA TYR A 420 -19.71 -1.59 12.66
C TYR A 420 -19.18 -2.99 13.01
N LYS A 421 -20.08 -3.98 13.10
CA LYS A 421 -19.73 -5.39 13.37
C LYS A 421 -18.90 -5.98 12.25
N GLU A 422 -19.37 -5.79 11.03
CA GLU A 422 -18.84 -6.38 9.82
C GLU A 422 -17.52 -5.70 9.39
N LEU A 423 -17.31 -4.42 9.72
CA LEU A 423 -16.09 -3.66 9.39
C LEU A 423 -14.79 -4.24 9.96
N LEU A 424 -14.86 -5.14 10.96
CA LEU A 424 -13.66 -5.82 11.47
C LEU A 424 -12.90 -6.56 10.36
N ILE A 425 -13.60 -7.13 9.38
CA ILE A 425 -12.96 -7.84 8.25
C ILE A 425 -12.07 -6.90 7.42
N VAL A 426 -12.49 -5.65 7.26
CA VAL A 426 -11.77 -4.63 6.50
C VAL A 426 -10.49 -4.23 7.23
N TYR A 427 -10.55 -4.14 8.56
CA TYR A 427 -9.36 -3.94 9.38
C TYR A 427 -8.43 -5.15 9.36
N MET A 428 -8.97 -6.37 9.46
CA MET A 428 -8.19 -7.61 9.44
C MET A 428 -7.35 -7.75 8.16
N LEU A 429 -7.87 -7.31 7.01
CA LEU A 429 -7.18 -7.34 5.72
C LEU A 429 -6.27 -6.11 5.49
N SER A 430 -6.35 -5.10 6.34
CA SER A 430 -5.50 -3.92 6.21
C SER A 430 -4.04 -4.24 6.51
N LYS A 431 -3.13 -3.47 5.90
CA LYS A 431 -1.70 -3.57 6.15
C LYS A 431 -1.30 -3.41 7.63
N ASN A 432 -2.14 -2.75 8.44
CA ASN A 432 -1.91 -2.56 9.88
C ASN A 432 -2.06 -3.85 10.67
N ASN A 433 -2.77 -4.85 10.13
CA ASN A 433 -2.95 -6.16 10.77
C ASN A 433 -2.32 -7.27 9.93
N TYR A 434 -2.64 -7.33 8.64
CA TYR A 434 -2.21 -8.38 7.75
C TYR A 434 -1.28 -7.81 6.68
N SER A 435 0.01 -7.99 6.90
CA SER A 435 1.04 -7.30 6.11
C SER A 435 0.96 -7.63 4.62
N SER A 436 1.49 -6.72 3.80
CA SER A 436 1.56 -6.93 2.35
C SER A 436 2.35 -8.18 1.97
N LYS A 437 3.33 -8.59 2.78
CA LYS A 437 4.07 -9.85 2.58
C LYS A 437 3.19 -11.06 2.82
N LEU A 438 2.45 -11.10 3.93
CA LEU A 438 1.48 -12.18 4.19
C LEU A 438 0.42 -12.26 3.09
N ARG A 439 -0.07 -11.10 2.62
CA ARG A 439 -1.03 -11.03 1.52
C ARG A 439 -0.48 -11.52 0.18
N ARG A 440 0.78 -11.19 -0.15
CA ARG A 440 1.49 -11.71 -1.33
C ARG A 440 1.69 -13.22 -1.25
N ARG A 441 1.97 -13.78 -0.07
CA ARG A 441 2.15 -15.23 0.07
C ARG A 441 0.91 -16.05 -0.31
N LEU A 442 -0.27 -15.42 -0.39
CA LEU A 442 -1.46 -16.06 -0.94
C LEU A 442 -1.30 -16.49 -2.41
N PHE A 443 -0.40 -15.89 -3.19
CA PHE A 443 -0.03 -16.37 -4.54
C PHE A 443 0.44 -17.83 -4.55
N TYR A 444 1.00 -18.33 -3.44
CA TYR A 444 1.60 -19.66 -3.34
C TYR A 444 0.70 -20.70 -2.66
N VAL A 445 -0.53 -20.31 -2.30
CA VAL A 445 -1.53 -21.22 -1.73
C VAL A 445 -2.01 -22.17 -2.83
N LYS A 446 -1.92 -23.49 -2.58
CA LYS A 446 -2.21 -24.54 -3.57
C LYS A 446 -3.46 -25.36 -3.27
N ASN A 447 -3.91 -25.36 -2.02
CA ASN A 447 -5.03 -26.16 -1.57
C ASN A 447 -5.76 -25.48 -0.40
N ARG A 448 -6.92 -26.01 -0.06
CA ARG A 448 -7.79 -25.51 1.02
C ARG A 448 -7.09 -25.50 2.38
N GLU A 449 -6.27 -26.50 2.68
CA GLU A 449 -5.58 -26.57 3.96
C GLU A 449 -4.58 -25.42 4.13
N HIS A 450 -3.81 -25.11 3.08
CA HIS A 450 -2.91 -23.96 3.06
C HIS A 450 -3.69 -22.66 3.22
N LEU A 451 -4.83 -22.50 2.53
CA LEU A 451 -5.67 -21.31 2.67
C LEU A 451 -6.21 -21.15 4.11
N ASN A 452 -6.59 -22.25 4.76
CA ASN A 452 -7.02 -22.25 6.16
C ASN A 452 -5.90 -21.85 7.13
N LYS A 453 -4.64 -22.20 6.83
CA LYS A 453 -3.46 -21.78 7.62
C LYS A 453 -3.14 -20.30 7.40
N CYS A 454 -3.32 -19.82 6.17
CA CYS A 454 -3.08 -18.43 5.75
C CYS A 454 -4.26 -17.48 6.01
N ASN A 455 -5.31 -17.94 6.68
CA ASN A 455 -6.55 -17.19 6.87
C ASN A 455 -6.30 -15.92 7.70
N PRO A 456 -6.62 -14.70 7.21
CA PRO A 456 -6.51 -13.45 7.97
C PRO A 456 -7.30 -13.44 9.29
N VAL A 457 -8.45 -14.12 9.34
CA VAL A 457 -9.25 -14.29 10.57
C VAL A 457 -8.51 -15.15 11.59
N ARG A 458 -7.88 -16.24 11.13
CA ARG A 458 -7.06 -17.10 12.00
C ARG A 458 -5.80 -16.37 12.48
N TYR A 459 -5.19 -15.56 11.61
CA TYR A 459 -4.06 -14.70 11.97
C TYR A 459 -4.45 -13.75 13.12
N TRP A 460 -5.59 -13.05 12.98
CA TRP A 460 -6.14 -12.20 14.04
C TRP A 460 -6.40 -12.97 15.33
N GLU A 461 -7.03 -14.15 15.26
CA GLU A 461 -7.25 -14.95 16.47
C GLU A 461 -5.95 -15.38 17.15
N LYS A 462 -4.92 -15.74 16.39
CA LYS A 462 -3.61 -16.10 16.96
C LYS A 462 -2.93 -14.89 17.61
N GLN A 463 -2.98 -13.72 16.97
CA GLN A 463 -2.53 -12.44 17.55
C GLN A 463 -3.23 -12.16 18.91
N MET A 464 -4.56 -12.31 18.95
CA MET A 464 -5.35 -12.15 20.18
C MET A 464 -5.05 -13.21 21.26
N LYS A 465 -4.56 -14.40 20.86
CA LYS A 465 -4.19 -15.49 21.77
C LYS A 465 -2.84 -15.29 22.43
N LEU A 466 -1.84 -14.83 21.68
CA LEU A 466 -0.50 -14.61 22.20
C LEU A 466 -0.42 -13.43 23.17
N LYS A 467 -1.33 -12.46 23.05
CA LYS A 467 -1.32 -11.24 23.87
C LYS A 467 -2.20 -11.33 25.12
N SER A 468 -3.08 -12.34 25.22
CA SER A 468 -3.66 -12.72 26.52
C SER A 468 -2.56 -13.42 27.33
N THR A 469 -2.06 -12.76 28.37
CA THR A 469 -0.87 -13.10 29.18
C THR A 469 -0.74 -14.60 29.55
N PRO A 470 0.48 -15.17 29.56
CA PRO A 470 0.73 -16.55 30.01
C PRO A 470 0.68 -16.75 31.54
N ILE A 471 0.77 -15.68 32.33
CA ILE A 471 1.02 -15.75 33.78
C ILE A 471 -0.24 -16.11 34.58
N HIS A 472 -1.43 -15.88 34.02
CA HIS A 472 -2.68 -16.38 34.55
C HIS A 472 -3.44 -17.08 33.42
N ASN A 473 -3.69 -18.37 33.56
CA ASN A 473 -4.43 -19.23 32.62
C ASN A 473 -5.87 -18.75 32.29
N ASN A 474 -6.27 -17.56 32.75
CA ASN A 474 -7.50 -16.91 32.36
C ASN A 474 -7.23 -15.97 31.18
N LEU A 475 -7.69 -16.41 30.01
CA LEU A 475 -7.88 -15.59 28.81
C LEU A 475 -8.49 -14.24 29.23
N ASP A 476 -7.74 -13.14 29.21
CA ASP A 476 -8.30 -11.80 29.49
C ASP A 476 -9.26 -11.41 28.36
N LEU A 477 -10.49 -11.88 28.48
CA LEU A 477 -11.59 -11.65 27.56
C LEU A 477 -11.85 -10.15 27.41
N ASN A 478 -11.68 -9.37 28.47
CA ASN A 478 -11.85 -7.93 28.43
C ASN A 478 -10.81 -7.27 27.54
N SER A 479 -9.55 -7.68 27.59
CA SER A 479 -8.53 -7.19 26.67
C SER A 479 -8.82 -7.53 25.21
N ARG A 480 -9.23 -8.78 24.93
CA ARG A 480 -9.64 -9.17 23.56
C ARG A 480 -10.83 -8.38 23.05
N GLN A 481 -11.84 -8.18 23.89
CA GLN A 481 -12.99 -7.37 23.56
C GLN A 481 -12.59 -5.92 23.29
N LYS A 482 -11.72 -5.33 24.10
CA LYS A 482 -11.19 -3.97 23.88
C LYS A 482 -10.41 -3.88 22.56
N MET A 483 -9.53 -4.83 22.25
CA MET A 483 -8.78 -4.80 20.99
C MET A 483 -9.71 -4.93 19.78
N THR A 484 -10.66 -5.87 19.83
CA THR A 484 -11.68 -6.08 18.79
C THR A 484 -12.51 -4.82 18.57
N PHE A 485 -12.97 -4.20 19.66
CA PHE A 485 -13.73 -2.95 19.62
C PHE A 485 -12.93 -1.83 18.94
N ASN A 486 -11.67 -1.61 19.35
CA ASN A 486 -10.86 -0.55 18.77
C ASN A 486 -10.46 -0.85 17.30
N ALA A 487 -10.28 -2.11 16.92
CA ALA A 487 -10.06 -2.52 15.54
C ALA A 487 -11.25 -2.17 14.63
N GLN A 488 -12.48 -2.40 15.10
CA GLN A 488 -13.69 -1.98 14.40
C GLN A 488 -13.78 -0.45 14.27
N LEU A 489 -13.38 0.29 15.30
CA LEU A 489 -13.34 1.76 15.28
C LEU A 489 -12.27 2.35 14.34
N CYS A 490 -11.23 1.58 13.98
CA CYS A 490 -10.21 1.99 13.02
C CYS A 490 -10.73 2.12 11.59
N VAL A 491 -11.93 1.62 11.27
CA VAL A 491 -12.48 1.72 9.92
C VAL A 491 -13.52 2.82 9.86
N ASP A 492 -13.29 3.79 8.97
CA ASP A 492 -14.24 4.86 8.65
C ASP A 492 -14.81 4.63 7.24
N ILE A 493 -16.12 4.85 7.08
CA ILE A 493 -16.78 4.90 5.77
C ILE A 493 -16.79 6.37 5.33
N LYS A 494 -16.16 6.68 4.20
CA LYS A 494 -16.04 8.05 3.67
C LYS A 494 -17.01 8.36 2.53
N GLY A 495 -17.43 7.33 1.82
CA GLY A 495 -18.24 7.43 0.62
C GLY A 495 -19.06 6.17 0.41
N ARG A 496 -20.14 6.32 -0.36
CA ARG A 496 -21.07 5.25 -0.70
C ARG A 496 -21.46 5.41 -2.16
N GLU A 497 -21.39 4.33 -2.93
CA GLU A 497 -21.91 4.28 -4.29
C GLU A 497 -22.97 3.18 -4.38
N PHE A 498 -24.19 3.56 -4.77
CA PHE A 498 -25.31 2.62 -4.87
C PHE A 498 -25.36 1.98 -6.26
N LYS A 499 -25.63 0.68 -6.30
CA LYS A 499 -25.66 -0.13 -7.52
C LYS A 499 -26.83 -1.10 -7.52
N THR A 500 -27.37 -1.36 -8.71
CA THR A 500 -28.35 -2.44 -8.88
C THR A 500 -27.64 -3.79 -8.79
N LYS A 501 -28.40 -4.85 -8.57
CA LYS A 501 -27.87 -6.21 -8.61
C LYS A 501 -27.17 -6.53 -9.94
N ALA A 502 -27.72 -6.05 -11.06
CA ALA A 502 -27.14 -6.25 -12.37
C ALA A 502 -25.76 -5.59 -12.47
N ASP A 503 -25.66 -4.30 -12.12
CA ASP A 503 -24.39 -3.56 -12.16
C ASP A 503 -23.32 -4.18 -11.25
N THR A 504 -23.72 -4.65 -10.06
CA THR A 504 -22.81 -5.30 -9.12
C THR A 504 -22.28 -6.62 -9.68
N VAL A 505 -23.16 -7.43 -10.29
CA VAL A 505 -22.76 -8.71 -10.89
C VAL A 505 -21.86 -8.49 -12.10
N GLU A 506 -22.22 -7.56 -12.99
CA GLU A 506 -21.43 -7.20 -14.16
C GLU A 506 -20.02 -6.72 -13.76
N PHE A 507 -19.93 -5.80 -12.79
CA PHE A 507 -18.64 -5.33 -12.28
C PHE A 507 -17.78 -6.47 -11.72
N LEU A 508 -18.36 -7.35 -10.90
CA LEU A 508 -17.62 -8.46 -10.31
C LEU A 508 -17.17 -9.47 -11.37
N GLN A 509 -18.01 -9.76 -12.37
CA GLN A 509 -17.66 -10.65 -13.48
C GLN A 509 -16.50 -10.07 -14.29
N ASP A 510 -16.63 -8.83 -14.74
CA ASP A 510 -15.60 -8.13 -15.49
C ASP A 510 -14.26 -8.06 -14.73
N LEU A 511 -14.30 -7.73 -13.43
CA LEU A 511 -13.13 -7.74 -12.55
C LEU A 511 -12.46 -9.13 -12.53
N ILE A 512 -13.24 -10.17 -12.30
CA ILE A 512 -12.75 -11.56 -12.16
C ILE A 512 -12.18 -12.04 -13.50
N GLU A 513 -12.86 -11.81 -14.62
CA GLU A 513 -12.39 -12.19 -15.95
C GLU A 513 -11.10 -11.47 -16.33
N THR A 514 -11.03 -10.17 -16.09
CA THR A 514 -9.85 -9.32 -16.35
C THR A 514 -8.58 -9.88 -15.71
N PHE A 515 -8.70 -10.37 -14.47
CA PHE A 515 -7.55 -10.81 -13.69
C PHE A 515 -7.33 -12.32 -13.68
N ILE A 516 -8.19 -13.12 -14.31
CA ILE A 516 -8.02 -14.58 -14.40
C ILE A 516 -7.74 -15.02 -15.83
N ASN A 517 -8.52 -14.53 -16.80
CA ASN A 517 -8.46 -15.01 -18.17
C ASN A 517 -7.29 -14.32 -18.91
N PRO A 518 -6.24 -15.06 -19.29
CA PRO A 518 -5.09 -14.48 -20.00
C PRO A 518 -5.46 -13.92 -21.37
N ASN A 519 -6.57 -14.37 -21.97
CA ASN A 519 -7.03 -13.96 -23.30
C ASN A 519 -8.02 -12.79 -23.26
N TYR A 520 -8.51 -12.39 -22.08
CA TYR A 520 -9.53 -11.34 -21.96
C TYR A 520 -8.97 -9.97 -22.36
N ILE A 521 -7.71 -9.70 -21.98
CA ILE A 521 -6.99 -8.51 -22.44
C ILE A 521 -6.24 -8.90 -23.71
N LYS A 522 -6.80 -8.55 -24.87
CA LYS A 522 -6.26 -8.87 -26.20
C LYS A 522 -4.85 -8.33 -26.49
N THR A 523 -4.30 -7.47 -25.63
CA THR A 523 -2.93 -6.97 -25.76
C THR A 523 -1.99 -7.78 -24.89
N GLY A 524 -0.98 -8.43 -25.48
CA GLY A 524 0.06 -9.20 -24.77
C GLY A 524 0.90 -8.44 -23.73
N ASP A 525 0.57 -7.18 -23.45
CA ASP A 525 1.32 -6.26 -22.59
C ASP A 525 0.95 -6.35 -21.10
N PHE A 526 -0.23 -6.89 -20.74
CA PHE A 526 -0.66 -6.95 -19.34
C PHE A 526 -0.40 -8.34 -18.72
N ASN A 527 0.86 -8.56 -18.34
CA ASN A 527 1.31 -9.79 -17.68
C ASN A 527 1.57 -9.59 -16.18
N ALA A 528 0.59 -9.03 -15.46
CA ALA A 528 0.66 -8.90 -14.01
C ALA A 528 0.25 -10.19 -13.31
N LYS A 529 0.92 -10.53 -12.20
CA LYS A 529 0.44 -11.54 -11.25
C LYS A 529 -0.75 -10.97 -10.49
N SER A 530 -1.83 -11.74 -10.38
CA SER A 530 -3.04 -11.31 -9.68
C SER A 530 -3.51 -12.35 -8.66
N SER A 531 -4.04 -11.86 -7.55
CA SER A 531 -4.62 -12.67 -6.48
C SER A 531 -5.84 -11.95 -5.92
N ILE A 532 -7.01 -12.55 -6.09
CA ILE A 532 -8.30 -12.05 -5.61
C ILE A 532 -8.70 -12.87 -4.37
N LEU A 533 -8.85 -12.20 -3.23
CA LEU A 533 -9.37 -12.79 -2.01
C LEU A 533 -10.78 -12.24 -1.77
N ILE A 534 -11.79 -13.08 -1.88
CA ILE A 534 -13.19 -12.76 -1.61
C ILE A 534 -13.56 -13.33 -0.26
N THR A 535 -14.07 -12.50 0.65
CA THR A 535 -14.38 -12.94 2.02
C THR A 535 -15.53 -12.15 2.62
N GLY A 536 -16.25 -12.79 3.54
CA GLY A 536 -17.41 -12.21 4.21
C GLY A 536 -18.05 -13.18 5.20
N PRO A 537 -19.00 -12.73 6.02
CA PRO A 537 -19.77 -13.60 6.89
C PRO A 537 -20.73 -14.46 6.06
N CYS A 538 -20.75 -15.77 6.25
CA CYS A 538 -21.71 -16.71 5.64
C CYS A 538 -23.13 -16.47 6.14
N ASP A 539 -23.25 -16.24 7.45
CA ASP A 539 -24.52 -16.15 8.16
C ASP A 539 -24.69 -14.74 8.73
N SER A 540 -24.56 -13.70 7.89
CA SER A 540 -24.90 -12.35 8.35
C SER A 540 -26.38 -12.34 8.71
N LYS A 541 -26.69 -12.52 10.00
CA LYS A 541 -27.95 -12.05 10.55
C LYS A 541 -27.84 -10.53 10.51
N PRO A 542 -28.61 -9.83 9.64
CA PRO A 542 -28.47 -8.38 9.49
C PRO A 542 -28.82 -7.63 10.78
N GLN A 543 -29.51 -8.30 11.71
CA GLN A 543 -29.88 -7.80 13.02
C GLN A 543 -29.69 -8.90 14.08
N MET A 544 -29.22 -8.53 15.26
CA MET A 544 -29.23 -9.39 16.45
C MET A 544 -30.48 -9.10 17.29
N THR A 545 -31.03 -10.12 17.94
CA THR A 545 -32.16 -9.93 18.87
C THR A 545 -31.75 -9.03 20.02
N HIS A 546 -32.68 -8.19 20.50
CA HIS A 546 -32.46 -7.30 21.65
C HIS A 546 -31.97 -8.08 22.88
N GLU A 547 -32.59 -9.23 23.16
CA GLU A 547 -32.22 -10.07 24.30
C GLU A 547 -30.78 -10.56 24.25
N PHE A 548 -30.33 -11.06 23.08
CA PHE A 548 -28.93 -11.43 22.88
C PHE A 548 -27.99 -10.26 23.13
N THR A 549 -28.29 -9.10 22.54
CA THR A 549 -27.45 -7.91 22.65
C THR A 549 -27.38 -7.43 24.09
N ARG A 550 -28.51 -7.41 24.80
CA ARG A 550 -28.59 -7.07 26.22
C ARG A 550 -27.74 -8.06 27.03
N ARG A 551 -27.89 -9.37 26.87
CA ARG A 551 -27.05 -10.35 27.59
C ARG A 551 -25.56 -10.14 27.35
N ALA A 552 -25.16 -9.86 26.10
CA ALA A 552 -23.77 -9.64 25.76
C ALA A 552 -23.20 -8.29 26.25
N ILE A 553 -24.03 -7.24 26.34
CA ILE A 553 -23.65 -5.95 26.93
C ILE A 553 -23.61 -6.01 28.47
N PHE A 554 -24.49 -6.82 29.07
CA PHE A 554 -24.77 -6.81 30.52
C PHE A 554 -24.09 -7.91 31.37
N GLY A 555 -23.21 -8.73 30.79
CA GLY A 555 -22.34 -9.61 31.58
C GLY A 555 -22.16 -11.04 31.05
N GLY A 556 -22.69 -11.36 29.88
CA GLY A 556 -22.38 -12.62 29.20
C GLY A 556 -21.12 -12.53 28.34
N ASP A 557 -20.40 -13.65 28.19
CA ASP A 557 -19.21 -13.83 27.34
C ASP A 557 -19.46 -13.67 25.82
N GLY A 558 -20.60 -13.12 25.42
CA GLY A 558 -21.15 -13.23 24.07
C GLY A 558 -20.51 -12.28 23.06
N LEU A 559 -19.28 -12.54 22.62
CA LEU A 559 -18.87 -12.10 21.29
C LEU A 559 -19.79 -12.75 20.25
N VAL A 560 -20.23 -11.99 19.24
CA VAL A 560 -20.96 -12.58 18.11
C VAL A 560 -19.95 -13.30 17.26
N ASN A 561 -20.20 -14.58 17.01
CA ASN A 561 -19.35 -15.38 16.14
C ASN A 561 -19.96 -15.39 14.73
N TYR A 562 -19.25 -14.84 13.77
CA TYR A 562 -19.57 -15.01 12.36
C TYR A 562 -18.74 -16.16 11.77
N ASP A 563 -19.43 -17.10 11.15
CA ASP A 563 -18.79 -18.06 10.26
C ASP A 563 -18.41 -17.32 8.97
N MET A 564 -17.13 -17.34 8.63
CA MET A 564 -16.61 -16.61 7.47
C MET A 564 -16.37 -17.57 6.31
N PHE A 565 -16.71 -17.16 5.09
CA PHE A 565 -16.21 -17.83 3.89
C PHE A 565 -15.01 -17.08 3.34
N MET A 566 -14.14 -17.82 2.64
CA MET A 566 -13.07 -17.25 1.84
C MET A 566 -12.96 -17.99 0.52
N ILE A 567 -12.81 -17.24 -0.56
CA ILE A 567 -12.51 -17.74 -1.88
C ILE A 567 -11.24 -17.01 -2.32
N LEU A 568 -10.18 -17.77 -2.58
CA LEU A 568 -8.96 -17.27 -3.17
C LEU A 568 -8.96 -17.65 -4.64
N VAL A 569 -8.71 -16.66 -5.49
CA VAL A 569 -8.55 -16.86 -6.93
C VAL A 569 -7.21 -16.28 -7.34
N ASN A 570 -6.30 -17.13 -7.77
CA ASN A 570 -4.98 -16.71 -8.25
C ASN A 570 -4.95 -16.80 -9.78
N LYS A 571 -4.16 -15.97 -10.44
CA LYS A 571 -3.79 -16.22 -11.84
C LYS A 571 -2.53 -17.06 -11.86
N ALA A 572 -2.58 -18.27 -12.43
CA ALA A 572 -1.37 -19.05 -12.66
C ALA A 572 -0.39 -18.23 -13.48
N PHE A 573 0.82 -18.04 -12.94
CA PHE A 573 1.92 -17.55 -13.75
C PHE A 573 2.34 -18.70 -14.68
N HIS A 574 1.65 -18.83 -15.81
CA HIS A 574 2.16 -19.63 -16.91
C HIS A 574 3.45 -18.94 -17.35
N LYS A 575 4.59 -19.42 -16.84
CA LYS A 575 5.83 -19.27 -17.59
C LYS A 575 5.53 -19.95 -18.91
N ASN A 576 5.40 -19.18 -19.99
CA ASN A 576 5.59 -19.72 -21.31
C ASN A 576 6.96 -20.41 -21.23
N LYS A 577 6.94 -21.75 -21.24
CA LYS A 577 8.11 -22.52 -21.62
C LYS A 577 8.20 -22.29 -23.12
N GLU A 578 8.86 -21.20 -23.49
CA GLU A 578 9.50 -21.10 -24.81
C GLU A 578 10.87 -21.75 -24.71
#